data_AF-A0A2M9IYQ2-F1
#
_entry.id   AF-A0A2M9IYQ2-F1
#
_cell.length_a   1.000
_cell.length_b   1.000
_cell.length_c   1.000
_cell.angle_alpha   90.00
_cell.angle_beta   90.00
_cell.angle_gamma   90.00
#
_symmetry.space_group_name_H-M   'P 1'
#
loop_
_entity.id
_entity.type
_entity.pdbx_description
1 polymer ?
#
loop_
_entity_poly.entity_id
_entity_poly.type
_entity_poly.pdbx_seq_one_letter_code
_entity_poly.pdbx_strand_id
1 'polypeptide(L)'
;MRGSRPVSVYSERVSDVVIATVEVAADSANSGSFTPEVAQALTAVVGKVAERAIGDAELNGFVTGWQEAMATLGDDSPAGAQVYQVPAWDVRGPVGRGAPRPRVR
;
A
#
# COMPACT_ATOMS: atom_id res chain seq x y z
N MET A 1 -21.64 9.06 -11.61
CA MET A 1 -20.93 8.03 -12.38
C MET A 1 -20.05 7.25 -11.42
N ARG A 2 -20.37 5.99 -11.14
CA ARG A 2 -19.60 5.14 -10.22
C ARG A 2 -18.35 4.72 -10.98
N GLY A 3 -17.18 5.27 -10.62
CA GLY A 3 -15.91 4.95 -11.28
C GLY A 3 -15.66 3.46 -11.21
N SER A 4 -15.64 2.79 -12.36
CA SER A 4 -15.17 1.42 -12.47
C SER A 4 -13.74 1.39 -11.97
N ARG A 5 -13.51 0.79 -10.79
CA ARG A 5 -12.15 0.51 -10.34
C ARG A 5 -11.48 -0.33 -11.44
N PRO A 6 -10.25 0.01 -11.88
CA PRO A 6 -9.53 -0.85 -12.79
C PRO A 6 -9.41 -2.22 -12.13
N VAL A 7 -9.94 -3.24 -12.79
CA VAL A 7 -9.78 -4.62 -12.34
C VAL A 7 -8.29 -4.91 -12.42
N SER A 8 -7.73 -5.45 -11.34
CA SER A 8 -6.31 -5.81 -11.30
C SER A 8 -6.06 -6.91 -12.33
N VAL A 9 -5.05 -6.75 -13.20
CA VAL A 9 -4.62 -7.77 -14.18
C VAL A 9 -4.35 -9.13 -13.51
N TYR A 10 -3.93 -9.11 -12.24
CA TYR A 10 -3.75 -10.31 -11.43
C TYR A 10 -5.06 -11.01 -11.12
N SER A 11 -6.13 -10.25 -10.85
CA SER A 11 -7.48 -10.79 -10.63
C SER A 11 -8.03 -11.45 -11.90
N GLU A 12 -7.81 -10.85 -13.07
CA GLU A 12 -8.27 -11.41 -14.35
C GLU A 12 -7.60 -12.77 -14.61
N ARG A 13 -6.27 -12.86 -14.44
CA ARG A 13 -5.54 -14.12 -14.62
C ARG A 13 -5.99 -15.23 -13.68
N VAL A 14 -6.29 -14.90 -12.42
CA VAL A 14 -6.81 -15.87 -11.45
C VAL A 14 -8.21 -16.32 -11.87
N SER A 15 -9.07 -15.39 -12.28
CA SER A 15 -10.42 -15.72 -12.77
C SER A 15 -10.40 -16.65 -13.99
N ASP A 16 -9.53 -16.41 -14.96
CA ASP A 16 -9.39 -17.26 -16.15
C ASP A 16 -8.98 -18.69 -15.77
N VAL A 17 -8.03 -18.85 -14.83
CA VAL A 17 -7.62 -20.17 -14.36
C VAL A 17 -8.75 -20.89 -13.60
N VAL A 18 -9.53 -20.16 -12.80
CA VAL A 18 -10.70 -20.73 -12.11
C VAL A 18 -11.73 -21.20 -13.12
N ILE A 19 -12.04 -20.41 -14.14
CA ILE A 19 -12.98 -20.80 -15.21
C ILE A 19 -12.49 -22.07 -15.91
N ALA A 20 -11.24 -22.08 -16.38
CA ALA A 20 -10.64 -23.26 -17.02
C ALA A 20 -10.65 -24.49 -16.10
N THR A 21 -10.40 -24.30 -14.80
CA THR A 21 -10.44 -25.39 -13.82
C THR A 21 -11.83 -25.98 -13.67
N VAL A 22 -12.88 -25.15 -13.67
CA VAL A 22 -14.27 -25.58 -13.60
C VAL A 22 -14.68 -26.33 -14.88
N GLU A 23 -14.25 -25.85 -16.05
CA GLU A 23 -14.48 -26.53 -17.33
C GLU A 23 -13.84 -27.92 -17.34
N VAL A 24 -12.57 -28.04 -16.92
CA VAL A 24 -11.87 -29.32 -16.81
C VAL A 24 -12.55 -30.26 -15.81
N ALA A 25 -13.03 -29.74 -14.68
CA ALA A 25 -13.78 -30.53 -13.71
C ALA A 25 -15.09 -31.06 -14.30
N ALA A 26 -15.84 -30.21 -15.02
CA ALA A 26 -17.09 -30.58 -15.67
C ALA A 26 -16.88 -31.64 -16.76
N ASP A 27 -15.87 -31.45 -17.62
CA ASP A 27 -15.49 -32.41 -18.65
C ASP A 27 -15.08 -33.76 -18.04
N SER A 28 -14.26 -33.72 -16.99
CA SER A 28 -13.84 -34.93 -16.27
C SER A 28 -15.01 -35.66 -15.63
N ALA A 29 -16.00 -34.92 -15.10
CA ALA A 29 -17.20 -35.51 -14.52
C ALA A 29 -18.06 -36.16 -15.60
N ASN A 30 -18.19 -35.50 -16.76
CA ASN A 30 -18.93 -36.02 -17.90
C ASN A 30 -18.28 -37.28 -18.50
N SER A 31 -16.95 -37.37 -18.48
CA SER A 31 -16.21 -38.58 -18.91
C SER A 31 -16.08 -39.65 -17.83
N GLY A 32 -16.58 -39.42 -16.62
CA GLY A 32 -16.46 -40.35 -15.49
C GLY A 32 -15.04 -40.48 -14.90
N SER A 33 -14.15 -39.54 -15.20
CA SER A 33 -12.77 -39.49 -14.72
C SER A 33 -12.56 -38.50 -13.57
N PHE A 34 -13.61 -37.81 -13.12
CA PHE A 34 -13.53 -36.93 -11.96
C PHE A 34 -13.43 -37.74 -10.66
N THR A 35 -12.22 -37.77 -10.10
CA THR A 35 -11.93 -38.45 -8.82
C THR A 35 -11.54 -37.43 -7.74
N PRO A 36 -11.51 -37.82 -6.45
CA PRO A 36 -10.99 -36.97 -5.38
C PRO A 36 -9.57 -36.46 -5.64
N GLU A 37 -8.71 -37.28 -6.25
CA GLU A 37 -7.33 -36.90 -6.61
C GLU A 37 -7.31 -35.84 -7.70
N VAL A 38 -8.20 -35.94 -8.69
CA VAL A 38 -8.39 -34.90 -9.72
C VAL A 38 -8.89 -33.60 -9.08
N ALA A 39 -9.88 -33.66 -8.18
CA ALA A 39 -10.38 -32.50 -7.46
C ALA A 39 -9.28 -31.83 -6.63
N GLN A 40 -8.45 -32.61 -5.94
CA GLN A 40 -7.32 -32.11 -5.16
C GLN A 40 -6.25 -31.48 -6.04
N ALA A 41 -5.93 -32.09 -7.19
CA ALA A 41 -4.98 -31.54 -8.16
C ALA A 41 -5.47 -30.20 -8.73
N LEU A 42 -6.73 -30.11 -9.14
CA LEU A 42 -7.35 -28.88 -9.64
C LEU A 42 -7.35 -27.78 -8.58
N THR A 43 -7.68 -28.13 -7.33
CA THR A 43 -7.62 -27.20 -6.19
C THR A 43 -6.19 -26.67 -5.98
N ALA A 44 -5.18 -27.54 -6.06
CA ALA A 44 -3.78 -27.15 -5.92
C ALA A 44 -3.31 -26.24 -7.05
N VAL A 45 -3.79 -26.44 -8.29
CA VAL A 45 -3.49 -25.55 -9.42
C VAL A 45 -4.03 -24.15 -9.16
N VAL A 46 -5.31 -24.04 -8.80
CA VAL A 46 -5.94 -22.74 -8.49
C VAL A 46 -5.22 -22.06 -7.33
N GLY A 47 -4.92 -22.79 -6.25
CA GLY A 47 -4.20 -22.27 -5.09
C GLY A 47 -2.83 -21.69 -5.45
N LYS A 48 -2.01 -22.42 -6.21
CA LYS A 48 -0.69 -21.96 -6.64
C LYS A 48 -0.74 -20.70 -7.51
N VAL A 49 -1.73 -20.62 -8.41
CA VAL A 49 -1.89 -19.43 -9.25
C VAL A 49 -2.33 -18.23 -8.42
N ALA A 50 -3.25 -18.42 -7.47
CA ALA A 50 -3.68 -17.37 -6.56
C ALA A 50 -2.52 -16.86 -5.68
N GLU A 51 -1.73 -17.76 -5.09
CA GLU A 51 -0.54 -17.40 -4.30
C GLU A 51 0.46 -16.57 -5.12
N ARG A 52 0.74 -16.99 -6.35
CA ARG A 52 1.64 -16.25 -7.24
C ARG A 52 1.08 -14.87 -7.60
N ALA A 53 -0.21 -14.78 -7.88
CA ALA A 53 -0.87 -13.51 -8.19
C ALA A 53 -0.82 -12.54 -7.00
N ILE A 54 -0.96 -13.04 -5.76
CA ILE A 54 -0.80 -12.26 -4.54
C ILE A 54 0.64 -11.76 -4.42
N GLY A 55 1.64 -12.64 -4.55
CA GLY A 55 3.04 -12.26 -4.47
C GLY A 55 3.46 -11.23 -5.54
N ASP A 56 2.98 -11.39 -6.77
CA ASP A 56 3.24 -10.43 -7.85
C ASP A 56 2.57 -9.08 -7.56
N ALA A 57 1.34 -9.07 -7.00
CA ALA A 57 0.66 -7.84 -6.61
C ALA A 57 1.38 -7.11 -5.47
N GLU A 58 1.86 -7.85 -4.46
CA GLU A 58 2.66 -7.31 -3.35
C GLU A 58 3.97 -6.69 -3.84
N LEU A 59 4.70 -7.40 -4.72
CA LEU A 59 5.95 -6.90 -5.30
C LEU A 59 5.73 -5.62 -6.11
N ASN A 60 4.67 -5.57 -6.92
CA ASN A 60 4.36 -4.35 -7.69
C ASN A 60 3.93 -3.20 -6.80
N GLY A 61 3.17 -3.47 -5.73
CA GLY A 61 2.84 -2.47 -4.72
C GLY A 61 4.10 -1.90 -4.06
N PHE A 62 5.06 -2.76 -3.70
CA PHE A 62 6.36 -2.35 -3.17
C PHE A 62 7.15 -1.49 -4.15
N VAL A 63 7.29 -1.94 -5.41
CA VAL A 63 8.05 -1.20 -6.44
C VAL A 63 7.44 0.16 -6.72
N THR A 64 6.11 0.23 -6.85
CA THR A 64 5.39 1.49 -7.10
C THR A 64 5.57 2.44 -5.93
N GLY A 65 5.38 1.97 -4.69
CA GLY A 65 5.57 2.80 -3.50
C GLY A 65 7.02 3.27 -3.33
N TRP A 66 8.01 2.44 -3.69
CA TRP A 66 9.41 2.85 -3.68
C TRP A 66 9.71 3.92 -4.74
N GLN A 67 9.17 3.77 -5.96
CA GLN A 67 9.30 4.77 -7.02
C GLN A 67 8.65 6.10 -6.62
N GLU A 68 7.47 6.06 -5.99
CA GLU A 68 6.81 7.26 -5.46
C GLU A 68 7.66 7.93 -4.38
N ALA A 69 8.23 7.17 -3.45
CA ALA A 69 9.14 7.70 -2.43
C ALA A 69 10.41 8.31 -3.05
N MET A 70 11.02 7.65 -4.04
CA MET A 70 12.19 8.19 -4.75
C MET A 70 11.86 9.44 -5.55
N ALA A 71 10.67 9.54 -6.14
CA ALA A 71 10.21 10.74 -6.83
C ALA A 71 10.07 11.91 -5.83
N THR A 72 9.55 11.67 -4.62
CA THR A 72 9.50 12.71 -3.58
C THR A 72 10.88 13.16 -3.10
N LEU A 73 11.87 12.26 -3.06
CA LEU A 73 13.25 12.60 -2.71
C LEU A 73 13.98 13.36 -3.82
N GLY A 74 13.60 13.15 -5.08
CA GLY A 74 14.15 13.84 -6.25
C GLY A 74 13.63 15.26 -6.41
N ASP A 75 12.38 15.53 -5.99
CA ASP A 75 11.77 16.86 -6.02
C ASP A 75 12.24 17.76 -4.85
N ASP A 76 12.71 17.17 -3.74
CA ASP A 76 13.23 17.89 -2.55
C ASP A 76 14.76 17.80 -2.41
N SER A 77 15.51 18.25 -3.42
CA SER A 77 16.86 18.78 -3.18
C SER A 77 16.84 20.30 -3.30
N PRO A 78 16.93 20.98 -2.14
CA PRO A 78 18.26 21.31 -1.67
C PRO A 78 18.56 20.63 -0.34
N ALA A 79 19.75 20.01 -0.28
CA ALA A 79 20.42 19.73 0.98
C ALA A 79 20.62 21.03 1.76
N GLY A 80 19.69 21.33 2.66
CA GLY A 80 19.78 22.43 3.61
C GLY A 80 19.14 21.95 4.89
N ALA A 81 19.95 21.66 5.91
CA ALA A 81 19.47 21.47 7.26
C ALA A 81 18.49 22.60 7.60
N GLN A 82 17.21 22.27 7.79
CA GLN A 82 16.21 23.26 8.12
C GLN A 82 16.44 23.69 9.57
N VAL A 83 17.23 24.75 9.76
CA VAL A 83 17.37 25.44 11.04
C VAL A 83 16.03 26.10 11.33
N TYR A 84 15.27 25.52 12.25
CA TYR A 84 14.07 26.16 12.78
C TYR A 84 14.51 27.37 13.61
N GLN A 85 14.41 28.58 13.05
CA GLN A 85 14.63 29.79 13.83
C GLN A 85 13.43 29.98 14.77
N VAL A 86 13.64 29.64 16.04
CA VAL A 86 12.74 30.01 17.12
C VAL A 86 12.76 31.55 17.22
N PRO A 87 11.62 32.24 17.12
CA PRO A 87 11.56 33.68 17.29
C PRO A 87 12.14 34.10 18.65
N ALA A 88 13.07 35.04 18.66
CA ALA A 88 13.81 35.47 19.85
C ALA A 88 12.94 36.06 20.99
N TRP A 89 11.63 36.23 20.78
CA TRP A 89 10.72 36.72 21.81
C TRP A 89 10.40 35.68 22.89
N ASP A 90 10.69 34.40 22.66
CA ASP A 90 10.46 33.33 23.65
C ASP A 90 11.64 33.10 24.62
N VAL A 91 12.75 33.86 24.49
CA VAL A 91 13.90 33.78 25.40
C VAL A 91 13.85 34.82 26.52
N ARG A 92 12.81 35.67 26.59
CA ARG A 92 12.61 36.56 27.74
C ARG A 92 11.73 35.90 28.78
N GLY A 93 12.40 35.20 29.72
CA GLY A 93 11.87 34.98 31.06
C GLY A 93 11.37 36.28 31.71
N PRO A 94 10.58 36.20 32.79
CA PRO A 94 9.82 37.32 33.33
C PRO A 94 10.76 38.34 33.98
N VAL A 95 11.23 39.33 33.21
CA VAL A 95 11.98 40.47 33.73
C VAL A 95 11.04 41.67 33.83
N GLY A 96 10.52 41.85 35.04
CA GLY A 96 10.20 43.14 35.67
C GLY A 96 9.52 44.19 34.80
N ARG A 97 8.18 44.16 34.75
CA ARG A 97 7.40 45.36 34.42
C ARG A 97 7.33 46.23 35.68
N GLY A 98 7.86 47.44 35.58
CA GLY A 98 8.08 48.37 36.69
C GLY A 98 6.83 48.66 37.52
N ALA A 99 7.00 48.57 38.83
CA ALA A 99 6.09 49.16 39.81
C ALA A 99 6.42 50.67 39.96
N PRO A 100 5.41 51.56 40.05
CA PRO A 100 5.65 52.96 40.37
C PRO A 100 6.02 53.12 41.85
N ARG A 101 7.12 53.85 42.13
CA ARG A 101 7.58 54.16 43.49
C ARG A 101 6.65 55.14 44.20
N PRO A 102 6.33 54.95 45.50
CA PRO A 102 5.59 55.94 46.27
C PRO A 102 6.49 57.12 46.70
N ARG A 103 5.98 58.35 46.57
CA ARG A 103 6.57 59.56 47.15
C ARG A 103 6.33 59.58 48.66
N VAL A 104 7.41 59.62 49.43
CA VAL A 104 7.37 59.88 50.88
C VAL A 104 7.26 61.39 51.07
N ARG A 105 6.34 61.83 51.93
CA ARG A 105 6.27 63.17 52.50
C ARG A 105 6.39 63.05 54.01
#